data_AF-U3TVJ9-F1
#
_entry.id   AF-U3TVJ9-F1
#
_cell.length_a   1.000
_cell.length_b   1.000
_cell.length_c   1.000
_cell.angle_alpha   90.00
_cell.angle_beta   90.00
_cell.angle_gamma   90.00
#
_symmetry.space_group_name_H-M   'P 1'
#
loop_
_entity.id
_entity.type
_entity.pdbx_description
1 polymer ?
#
loop_
_entity_poly.entity_id
_entity_poly.type
_entity_poly.pdbx_seq_one_letter_code
_entity_poly.pdbx_strand_id
1 'polypeptide(L)' 'MAVMLLGEIVEIGPRAAIFENPQHPYTQKLLASVPVPDPARRHLKRHVDVSELKSPVRANGFVPETRHYQEVSAGHWVMR' A
#
# COMPACT_ATOMS: atom_id res chain seq x y z
N MET A 1 -3.80 3.57 11.22
CA MET A 1 -2.77 2.70 10.61
C MET A 1 -2.21 3.41 9.40
N ALA A 2 -0.95 3.19 9.06
CA ALA A 2 -0.29 3.81 7.92
C ALA A 2 0.37 2.73 7.05
N VAL A 3 0.32 2.92 5.74
CA VAL A 3 0.95 2.08 4.72
C VAL A 3 2.05 2.90 4.07
N MET A 4 3.22 2.30 3.93
CA MET A 4 4.42 2.97 3.42
C MET A 4 4.98 2.22 2.21
N LEU A 5 5.42 2.98 1.21
CA LEU A 5 6.10 2.50 0.02
C LEU A 5 7.34 3.37 -0.22
N LEU A 6 8.52 2.76 -0.33
CA LEU A 6 9.78 3.45 -0.66
C LEU A 6 10.10 4.66 0.26
N GLY A 7 9.79 4.52 1.55
CA GLY A 7 10.02 5.58 2.55
C GLY A 7 8.92 6.63 2.61
N GLU A 8 7.77 6.39 2.00
CA GLU A 8 6.69 7.37 1.88
C GLU A 8 5.37 6.82 2.36
N ILE A 9 4.64 7.58 3.17
CA ILE A 9 3.29 7.21 3.57
C ILE A 9 2.38 7.40 2.36
N VAL A 10 1.87 6.31 1.81
CA VAL A 10 0.99 6.33 0.64
C VAL A 10 -0.49 6.29 1.02
N GLU A 11 -0.80 5.78 2.22
CA GLU A 11 -2.16 5.70 2.72
C GLU A 11 -2.17 5.65 4.25
N ILE A 12 -3.04 6.42 4.89
CA ILE A 12 -3.16 6.47 6.35
C ILE A 12 -4.62 6.66 6.77
N GLY A 13 -5.08 5.91 7.75
CA GLY A 13 -6.45 6.04 8.26
C GLY A 13 -6.86 4.97 9.26
N PRO A 14 -8.14 4.93 9.66
CA PRO A 14 -8.67 3.88 10.52
C PRO A 14 -8.40 2.49 9.95
N ARG A 15 -8.20 1.50 10.83
CA ARG A 15 -7.98 0.10 10.41
C ARG A 15 -9.07 -0.40 9.47
N ALA A 16 -10.33 -0.18 9.83
CA ALA A 16 -11.47 -0.64 9.04
C ALA A 16 -11.43 -0.05 7.62
N ALA A 17 -11.22 1.27 7.52
CA ALA A 17 -11.15 1.96 6.23
C ALA A 17 -10.06 1.41 5.30
N ILE A 18 -8.85 1.16 5.81
CA ILE A 18 -7.75 0.61 5.01
C ILE A 18 -8.04 -0.84 4.57
N PHE A 19 -8.67 -1.66 5.42
CA PHE A 19 -8.95 -3.06 5.10
C PHE A 19 -10.17 -3.25 4.18
N GLU A 20 -11.19 -2.43 4.35
CA GLU A 20 -12.48 -2.55 3.65
C GLU A 20 -12.50 -1.74 2.34
N ASN A 21 -11.82 -0.58 2.31
CA ASN A 21 -11.82 0.32 1.17
C ASN A 21 -10.41 0.88 0.84
N PRO A 22 -9.41 0.02 0.61
CA PRO A 22 -8.05 0.45 0.26
C PRO A 22 -8.03 1.25 -1.05
N GLN A 23 -7.53 2.47 -1.01
CA GLN A 23 -7.52 3.35 -2.18
C GLN A 23 -6.21 3.31 -2.96
N HIS A 24 -5.07 3.21 -2.28
CA HIS A 24 -3.79 3.26 -2.98
C HIS A 24 -3.52 1.91 -3.68
N PRO A 25 -3.09 1.88 -4.95
CA PRO A 25 -2.87 0.63 -5.69
C PRO A 25 -1.90 -0.32 -4.98
N TYR A 26 -0.86 0.22 -4.34
CA TYR A 26 0.07 -0.58 -3.54
C TYR A 26 -0.60 -1.24 -2.33
N THR A 27 -1.48 -0.52 -1.61
CA THR A 27 -2.24 -1.08 -0.48
C THR A 27 -3.15 -2.21 -0.93
N GLN A 28 -3.81 -2.06 -2.08
CA GLN A 28 -4.66 -3.11 -2.65
C GLN A 28 -3.85 -4.38 -2.97
N LYS A 29 -2.66 -4.23 -3.55
CA LYS A 29 -1.75 -5.35 -3.83
C LYS A 29 -1.29 -6.05 -2.54
N LEU A 30 -0.93 -5.29 -1.51
CA LEU A 30 -0.56 -5.85 -0.20
C LEU A 30 -1.71 -6.66 0.41
N LEU A 31 -2.94 -6.14 0.39
CA LEU A 31 -4.08 -6.86 0.94
C LEU A 31 -4.47 -8.09 0.11
N ALA A 32 -4.36 -8.01 -1.22
CA ALA A 32 -4.58 -9.16 -2.10
C ALA A 32 -3.55 -10.29 -1.91
N SER A 33 -2.40 -9.97 -1.32
CA SER A 33 -1.33 -10.92 -1.00
C SER A 33 -1.62 -11.77 0.24
N VAL A 34 -2.62 -11.39 1.04
CA VAL A 34 -2.96 -12.11 2.27
C VAL A 34 -3.49 -13.51 1.91
N PRO A 35 -2.86 -14.59 2.40
CA PRO A 35 -3.27 -15.95 2.07
C PRO A 35 -4.61 -16.28 2.74
N VAL A 36 -5.43 -17.07 2.04
CA VAL A 36 -6.66 -17.63 2.62
C VAL A 36 -6.27 -18.77 3.58
N PRO A 37 -6.66 -18.74 4.85
CA PRO A 37 -6.27 -19.74 5.85
C PRO A 37 -6.92 -21.12 5.68
N ASP A 38 -7.65 -21.35 4.58
CA ASP A 38 -8.24 -22.64 4.25
C ASP A 38 -7.16 -23.59 3.70
N PRO A 39 -6.82 -24.68 4.41
CA PRO A 39 -5.80 -25.63 3.97
C PRO A 39 -6.13 -26.29 2.62
N ALA A 40 -7.42 -26.43 2.27
CA ALA A 40 -7.84 -26.98 0.98
C ALA A 40 -7.56 -26.03 -0.19
N ARG A 41 -7.39 -24.73 0.07
CA ARG A 41 -7.14 -23.68 -0.94
C ARG A 41 -5.66 -23.26 -1.00
N ARG A 42 -4.78 -23.93 -0.26
CA ARG A 42 -3.34 -23.61 -0.15
C ARG A 42 -2.59 -23.63 -1.49
N HIS A 43 -3.08 -24.39 -2.47
CA HIS A 43 -2.47 -24.50 -3.81
C HIS A 43 -2.82 -23.34 -4.76
N LEU A 44 -3.83 -22.53 -4.46
CA LEU A 44 -4.13 -21.29 -5.18
C LEU A 44 -3.17 -20.19 -4.72
N LYS A 45 -1.86 -20.37 -4.96
CA LYS A 45 -0.89 -19.29 -4.77
C LYS A 45 -1.19 -18.20 -5.80
N ARG A 46 -1.90 -17.15 -5.40
CA ARG A 46 -1.95 -15.90 -6.16
C ARG A 46 -0.51 -15.41 -6.30
N HIS A 47 -0.02 -15.32 -7.54
CA HIS A 47 1.27 -14.73 -7.83
C HIS A 47 1.14 -13.23 -7.52
N VAL A 48 1.71 -12.80 -6.40
CA VAL A 48 1.82 -11.38 -6.07
C VAL A 48 3.02 -10.89 -6.86
N ASP A 49 2.78 -10.03 -7.84
CA ASP A 49 3.86 -9.45 -8.61
C ASP A 49 4.53 -8.34 -7.80
N VAL A 50 5.73 -8.64 -7.28
CA VAL A 50 6.55 -7.75 -6.45
C VAL A 50 7.53 -6.93 -7.33
N SER A 51 7.54 -7.15 -8.65
CA SER A 51 8.52 -6.55 -9.58
C SER A 51 8.45 -5.03 -9.70
N GLU A 52 7.35 -4.40 -9.26
CA GLU A 52 7.17 -2.93 -9.32
C GLU A 52 7.91 -2.15 -8.21
N LEU A 53 8.52 -2.83 -7.23
CA LEU A 53 9.24 -2.14 -6.16
C LEU A 53 10.56 -1.56 -6.67
N LYS A 54 10.57 -0.24 -6.89
CA LYS A 54 11.78 0.52 -7.23
C LYS A 54 12.79 0.49 -6.08
N SER A 55 14.04 0.82 -6.37
CA SER A 55 15.05 0.98 -5.32
C SER A 55 14.64 2.14 -4.38
N PRO A 56 14.71 1.96 -3.05
CA PRO A 56 14.49 3.05 -2.10
C PRO A 56 15.70 3.99 -1.98
N VAL A 57 16.84 3.65 -2.59
CA VAL A 57 18.06 4.45 -2.53
C VAL A 57 17.92 5.67 -3.45
N ARG A 58 18.09 6.85 -2.86
CA ARG A 58 18.00 8.15 -3.55
C ARG A 58 19.40 8.65 -3.88
N ALA A 59 19.53 9.37 -5.01
CA ALA A 59 20.80 9.99 -5.41
C ALA A 59 21.21 11.11 -4.44
N ASN A 60 22.50 11.39 -4.39
CA ASN A 60 23.00 12.51 -3.59
C ASN A 60 22.45 13.83 -4.14
N GLY A 61 21.88 14.67 -3.28
CA GLY A 61 21.18 15.90 -3.68
C GLY A 61 19.71 15.73 -4.07
N PHE A 62 19.11 14.56 -3.86
CA PHE A 62 17.68 14.36 -4.08
C PHE A 62 16.85 15.26 -3.14
N VAL A 63 15.93 16.03 -3.73
CA VAL A 63 14.92 16.80 -3.00
C VAL A 63 13.57 16.09 -3.17
N PRO A 64 12.88 15.70 -2.07
CA PRO A 64 11.56 15.12 -2.17
C PRO A 64 10.56 16.11 -2.75
N GLU A 65 9.77 15.66 -3.72
CA GLU A 65 8.64 16.43 -4.23
C GLU A 65 7.57 16.61 -3.14
N THR A 66 6.78 17.67 -3.26
CA THR A 66 5.66 17.93 -2.34
C THR A 66 4.61 16.82 -2.50
N ARG A 67 4.26 16.16 -1.39
CA ARG A 67 3.28 15.08 -1.39
C ARG A 67 1.87 15.65 -1.33
N HIS A 68 1.01 15.16 -2.22
CA HIS A 68 -0.40 15.52 -2.23
C HIS A 68 -1.21 14.40 -1.59
N TYR A 69 -1.79 14.70 -0.44
CA TYR A 69 -2.72 13.81 0.24
C TYR A 69 -4.14 14.28 -0.02
N GLN A 70 -5.01 13.33 -0.36
CA GLN A 70 -6.43 13.55 -0.44
C GLN A 70 -7.12 12.79 0.69
N GLU A 71 -7.99 13.47 1.43
CA GLU A 71 -8.92 12.81 2.34
C GLU A 71 -10.06 12.18 1.53
N VAL A 72 -10.19 10.86 1.58
CA VAL A 72 -11.20 10.08 0.83
C VAL A 72 -12.40 9.72 1.71
N SER A 73 -12.19 9.67 3.02
CA SER A 73 -13.22 9.54 4.05
C SER A 73 -12.66 10.08 5.37
N ALA A 74 -13.50 10.28 6.39
CA ALA A 74 -13.09 10.92 7.64
C ALA A 74 -11.84 10.25 8.25
N GLY A 75 -10.74 10.99 8.30
CA GLY A 75 -9.46 10.52 8.84
C GLY A 75 -8.71 9.54 7.94
N HIS A 76 -9.14 9.31 6.70
CA HIS A 76 -8.51 8.42 5.72
C HIS A 76 -7.92 9.24 4.57
N TRP A 77 -6.59 9.25 4.50
CA TRP A 77 -5.80 10.04 3.58
C TRP A 77 -5.01 9.14 2.64
N VAL A 78 -4.95 9.53 1.37
CA VAL A 78 -4.33 8.76 0.30
C VAL A 78 -3.43 9.68 -0.52
N MET A 79 -2.20 9.25 -0.79
CA MET A 79 -1.26 9.95 -1.65
C MET A 79 -1.71 9.84 -3.12
N ARG A 80 -1.73 10.98 -3.83
CA ARG A 80 -2.01 11.08 -5.27
C ARG A 80 -0.81 11.55 -6.07
#